data_AF-A0A9D7ENV0-F1
#
_entry.id   AF-A0A9D7ENV0-F1
#
_cell.length_a   1.000
_cell.length_b   1.000
_cell.length_c   1.000
_cell.angle_alpha   90.00
_cell.angle_beta   90.00
_cell.angle_gamma   90.00
#
_symmetry.space_group_name_H-M   'P 1'
#
loop_
_entity.id
_entity.type
_entity.pdbx_description
1 polymer ?
#
loop_
_entity_poly.entity_id
_entity_poly.type
_entity_poly.pdbx_seq_one_letter_code
_entity_poly.pdbx_strand_id
1 'polypeptide(L)' 'MTNNFLFSFKVTKRGEVLIFHHGMLATTLRGTKAQSFISGIETSDEDALQQLMARLTGNYKRGNERKAKNHPRNKE' A
#
# COMPACT_ATOMS: atom_id res chain seq x y z
N MET A 1 17.58 -19.46 -6.96
CA MET A 1 16.59 -18.92 -6.00
C MET A 1 15.98 -17.67 -6.64
N THR A 2 14.99 -17.86 -7.51
CA THR A 2 14.30 -16.77 -8.19
C THR A 2 13.14 -16.33 -7.30
N ASN A 3 13.38 -15.37 -6.43
CA ASN A 3 12.33 -14.81 -5.57
C ASN A 3 11.38 -13.97 -6.45
N ASN A 4 10.37 -14.64 -7.00
CA ASN A 4 9.30 -14.06 -7.78
C ASN A 4 8.24 -13.50 -6.81
N PHE A 5 8.57 -12.43 -6.08
CA PHE A 5 7.63 -11.79 -5.17
C PHE A 5 6.47 -11.18 -5.97
N LEU A 6 5.25 -11.70 -5.78
CA LEU A 6 4.04 -11.20 -6.44
C LEU A 6 3.71 -9.77 -5.98
N PHE A 7 3.88 -9.51 -4.68
CA PHE A 7 3.70 -8.19 -4.09
C PHE A 7 5.02 -7.62 -3.58
N SER A 8 5.22 -6.33 -3.82
CA SER A 8 6.36 -5.53 -3.33
C SER A 8 5.86 -4.22 -2.75
N PHE A 9 6.61 -3.61 -1.85
CA PHE A 9 6.24 -2.31 -1.27
C PHE A 9 7.42 -1.36 -1.23
N LYS A 10 7.14 -0.06 -1.24
CA LYS A 10 8.13 1.01 -1.13
C LYS A 10 7.63 2.08 -0.19
N VAL A 11 8.42 2.41 0.81
CA VAL A 11 8.17 3.55 1.71
C VAL A 11 8.82 4.80 1.10
N THR A 12 8.05 5.88 1.01
CA THR A 12 8.55 7.18 0.55
C THR A 12 9.09 8.00 1.71
N LYS A 13 9.92 9.01 1.42
CA LYS A 13 10.39 10.00 2.41
C LYS A 13 9.25 10.79 3.09
N ARG A 14 8.06 10.78 2.51
CA ARG A 14 6.85 11.41 3.06
C ARG A 14 6.06 10.50 4.01
N GLY A 15 6.53 9.27 4.24
CA GLY A 15 5.83 8.28 5.06
C GLY A 15 4.64 7.63 4.34
N GLU A 16 4.58 7.70 3.01
CA GLU A 16 3.60 6.99 2.19
C GLU A 16 4.14 5.61 1.81
N VAL A 17 3.28 4.59 1.76
CA VAL A 17 3.63 3.23 1.34
C VAL A 17 3.00 2.95 -0.01
N LEU A 18 3.81 2.73 -1.04
CA LEU A 18 3.37 2.26 -2.34
C LEU A 18 3.44 0.73 -2.37
N ILE A 19 2.33 0.07 -2.69
CA ILE A 19 2.27 -1.38 -2.85
C ILE A 19 2.15 -1.67 -4.35
N PHE A 20 3.02 -2.55 -4.84
CA PHE A 20 3.13 -2.99 -6.21
C PHE A 20 2.72 -4.47 -6.31
N HIS A 21 2.02 -4.80 -7.38
CA HIS A 21 1.66 -6.16 -7.75
C HIS A 21 2.21 -6.44 -9.15
N HIS A 22 3.09 -7.44 -9.28
CA HIS A 22 3.82 -7.72 -10.54
C HIS A 22 4.49 -6.48 -11.17
N GLY A 23 5.07 -5.61 -10.34
CA GLY A 23 5.71 -4.37 -10.81
C GLY A 23 4.76 -3.23 -11.17
N MET A 24 3.45 -3.43 -11.14
CA MET A 24 2.46 -2.36 -11.31
C MET A 24 2.00 -1.80 -9.97
N LEU A 25 1.89 -0.47 -9.87
CA LEU A 25 1.39 0.18 -8.65
C LEU A 25 -0.06 -0.22 -8.40
N ALA A 26 -0.29 -1.03 -7.37
CA ALA A 26 -1.62 -1.53 -7.02
C ALA A 26 -2.33 -0.56 -6.07
N THR A 27 -1.62 -0.01 -5.08
CA THR A 27 -2.19 1.00 -4.17
C THR A 27 -1.13 1.88 -3.51
N THR A 28 -1.55 3.03 -3.00
CA THR A 28 -0.74 3.92 -2.16
C THR A 28 -1.44 4.17 -0.83
N LEU A 29 -0.82 3.78 0.27
CA LEU A 29 -1.26 4.07 1.63
C LEU A 29 -0.62 5.37 2.11
N ARG A 30 -1.41 6.18 2.83
CA ARG A 30 -0.99 7.49 3.36
C ARG A 30 -1.44 7.66 4.80
N GLY A 31 -0.69 8.45 5.57
CA GLY A 31 -1.02 8.81 6.95
C GLY A 31 -1.08 7.59 7.88
N THR A 32 -2.12 7.52 8.72
CA THR A 32 -2.31 6.44 9.69
C THR A 32 -2.31 5.04 9.06
N LYS A 33 -2.85 4.87 7.84
CA LYS A 33 -2.82 3.56 7.15
C LYS A 33 -1.41 3.12 6.78
N ALA A 34 -0.55 4.06 6.38
CA ALA A 34 0.83 3.77 6.06
C ALA A 34 1.60 3.38 7.32
N GLN A 35 1.38 4.09 8.43
CA GLN A 35 2.00 3.75 9.72
C GLN A 35 1.55 2.39 10.25
N SER A 36 0.24 2.09 10.22
CA SER A 36 -0.27 0.77 10.61
C SER A 36 0.28 -0.35 9.74
N PHE A 37 0.47 -0.09 8.44
CA PHE A 37 1.14 -1.06 7.56
C PHE A 37 2.58 -1.29 7.99
N ILE A 38 3.37 -0.23 8.18
CA ILE A 38 4.78 -0.33 8.58
C ILE A 38 4.93 -1.09 9.91
N SER A 39 4.08 -0.81 10.89
CA SER A 39 4.12 -1.55 12.16
C SER A 39 3.71 -3.03 12.01
N GLY A 40 2.78 -3.32 11.10
CA GLY A 40 2.35 -4.69 10.81
C GLY A 40 3.41 -5.53 10.09
N ILE A 41 4.21 -4.93 9.20
CA ILE A 41 5.24 -5.67 8.46
C ILE A 41 6.43 -6.07 9.34
N GLU A 42 6.75 -5.30 10.38
CA GLU A 42 7.88 -5.61 11.29
C GLU A 42 7.63 -6.88 12.11
N THR A 43 6.38 -7.31 12.23
CA THR A 43 5.95 -8.47 13.03
C THR A 43 5.37 -9.60 12.18
N SER A 44 5.35 -9.46 10.86
CA SER A 44 4.76 -10.45 9.94
C SER A 44 5.84 -11.21 9.17
N ASP A 45 5.66 -12.51 9.05
CA ASP A 45 6.44 -13.36 8.15
C ASP A 45 6.16 -13.02 6.67
N GLU A 46 7.06 -13.43 5.75
CA GLU A 46 6.94 -13.14 4.32
C GLU A 46 5.60 -13.62 3.71
N ASP A 47 5.10 -14.78 4.12
CA ASP A 47 3.79 -15.30 3.68
C ASP A 47 2.62 -14.43 4.17
N ALA A 48 2.63 -14.07 5.46
CA ALA A 48 1.62 -13.19 6.04
C ALA A 48 1.64 -11.81 5.38
N LEU A 49 2.83 -11.33 5.04
CA LEU A 49 3.06 -10.08 4.36
C LEU A 49 2.45 -10.06 2.94
N GLN A 50 2.64 -11.15 2.16
CA GLN A 50 2.01 -11.30 0.84
C GLN A 50 0.48 -11.32 0.94
N GLN A 51 -0.09 -12.06 1.88
CA GLN A 51 -1.55 -12.12 2.09
C GLN A 51 -2.13 -10.76 2.52
N LEU A 52 -1.42 -10.04 3.39
CA LEU A 52 -1.81 -8.71 3.85
C LEU A 52 -1.80 -7.71 2.68
N MET A 53 -0.76 -7.73 1.83
CA MET A 53 -0.71 -6.91 0.62
C MET A 53 -1.83 -7.26 -0.36
N ALA A 54 -2.09 -8.54 -0.62
CA ALA A 54 -3.18 -8.99 -1.49
C ALA A 54 -4.55 -8.47 -1.01
N ARG A 55 -4.81 -8.56 0.31
CA ARG A 55 -6.03 -8.04 0.94
C ARG A 55 -6.13 -6.53 0.80
N LEU A 56 -5.02 -5.81 1.00
CA LEU A 56 -4.97 -4.35 0.86
C LEU A 56 -5.21 -3.93 -0.60
N THR A 57 -4.56 -4.56 -1.57
CA THR A 57 -4.74 -4.23 -2.99
C THR A 57 -6.16 -4.57 -3.48
N GLY A 58 -6.76 -5.65 -2.97
CA GLY A 58 -8.14 -6.04 -3.29
C GLY A 58 -9.19 -5.08 -2.73
N ASN A 59 -9.06 -4.67 -1.48
CA ASN A 59 -10.05 -3.78 -0.83
C ASN A 59 -9.82 -2.28 -1.12
N TYR A 60 -8.59 -1.84 -1.39
CA TYR A 60 -8.30 -0.41 -1.46
C TYR A 60 -8.85 0.26 -2.73
N LYS A 61 -9.03 -0.50 -3.83
CA LYS A 61 -9.61 0.03 -5.09
C LYS A 61 -10.98 0.68 -4.89
N ARG A 62 -11.75 0.26 -3.86
CA ARG A 62 -13.09 0.79 -3.55
C ARG A 62 -13.09 1.93 -2.52
N GLY A 63 -12.01 2.12 -1.76
CA GLY A 63 -11.94 3.06 -0.65
C GLY A 63 -11.30 4.41 -0.96
N ASN A 64 -10.59 4.54 -2.07
CA ASN A 64 -9.82 5.74 -2.41
C ASN A 64 -10.64 6.86 -3.08
N GLU A 65 -11.88 6.57 -3.48
CA GLU A 65 -12.75 7.52 -4.18
C GLU A 65 -13.20 8.71 -3.30
N ARG A 66 -13.20 8.56 -1.97
CA ARG A 66 -13.69 9.61 -1.06
C ARG A 66 -12.64 10.63 -0.62
N LYS A 67 -11.34 10.31 -0.64
CA LYS A 67 -10.29 11.23 -0.13
C LYS A 67 -9.66 12.14 -1.19
N ALA A 68 -9.82 11.83 -2.48
CA ALA A 68 -9.32 12.71 -3.55
C ALA A 68 -10.09 14.05 -3.63
N LYS A 69 -11.36 14.09 -3.21
CA LYS A 69 -12.22 15.29 -3.28
C LYS A 69 -11.83 16.44 -2.34
N ASN A 70 -11.01 16.19 -1.31
CA ASN A 70 -10.61 17.22 -0.34
C ASN A 70 -9.12 17.59 -0.41
N HIS A 71 -8.42 17.23 -1.49
CA HIS A 71 -7.04 17.68 -1.65
C HIS A 71 -7.06 19.16 -2.08
N PRO A 72 -6.35 20.08 -1.40
CA PRO A 72 -6.19 21.48 -1.84
C PRO A 72 -5.57 21.65 -3.24
N ARG A 73 -5.20 20.56 -3.91
CA ARG A 73 -4.64 20.51 -5.26
C ARG A 73 -5.68 20.23 -6.36
N ASN A 74 -6.96 20.11 -6.00
CA ASN A 74 -8.06 19.75 -6.91
C ASN A 74 -9.26 20.71 -6.79
N LYS A 75 -9.04 21.94 -6.30
CA LYS A 75 -10.02 23.03 -6.44
C LYS A 75 -9.57 23.87 -7.64
N GLU A 76 -10.22 23.60 -8.77
CA GLU A 76 -10.36 24.57 -9.86
C GLU A 76 -11.52 25.51 -9.51
#